data_AF-A0A3G2ECV8-F1
#
_entry.id   AF-A0A3G2ECV8-F1
#
_cell.length_a   1.000
_cell.length_b   1.000
_cell.length_c   1.000
_cell.angle_alpha   90.00
_cell.angle_beta   90.00
_cell.angle_gamma   90.00
#
_symmetry.space_group_name_H-M   'P 1'
#
loop_
_entity.id
_entity.type
_entity.pdbx_description
1 polymer ?
#
loop_
_entity_poly.entity_id
_entity_poly.type
_entity_poly.pdbx_seq_one_letter_code
_entity_poly.pdbx_strand_id
1 'polypeptide(L)'
;MRFTTFAATALFTALSAPLAFAADVMPANGMLVNASGMTVYVFDKDVADSGKSACSGGCLVAWPAVIATNAAPAAPYGSIKREDNGAMQLTYKGKPLYLYKEDKKPGDVAGDNFKNVWHVVKP
;
A
#
# COMPACT_ATOMS: atom_id res chain seq x y z
N MET A 1 8.97 -47.44 -50.04
CA MET A 1 8.40 -46.09 -49.84
C MET A 1 8.47 -45.76 -48.36
N ARG A 2 9.30 -44.79 -47.97
CA ARG A 2 9.48 -44.35 -46.57
C ARG A 2 8.48 -43.23 -46.30
N PHE A 3 7.61 -43.41 -45.31
CA PHE A 3 6.71 -42.37 -44.81
C PHE A 3 7.50 -41.43 -43.89
N THR A 4 7.60 -40.17 -44.28
CA THR A 4 8.21 -39.08 -43.50
C THR A 4 7.18 -38.51 -42.51
N THR A 5 7.48 -38.63 -41.22
CA THR A 5 6.69 -38.05 -40.12
C THR A 5 7.00 -36.56 -39.98
N PHE A 6 5.98 -35.70 -40.06
CA PHE A 6 6.09 -34.28 -39.73
C PHE A 6 5.88 -34.09 -38.22
N ALA A 7 6.90 -33.58 -37.52
CA ALA A 7 6.79 -33.14 -36.13
C ALA A 7 6.26 -31.69 -36.10
N ALA A 8 5.06 -31.50 -35.54
CA ALA A 8 4.49 -30.18 -35.30
C ALA A 8 5.08 -29.58 -34.02
N THR A 9 5.92 -28.57 -34.15
CA THR A 9 6.41 -27.74 -33.05
C THR A 9 5.33 -26.75 -32.62
N ALA A 10 4.67 -27.02 -31.49
CA ALA A 10 3.81 -26.05 -30.84
C ALA A 10 4.66 -24.95 -30.17
N LEU A 11 4.63 -23.74 -30.72
CA LEU A 11 5.16 -22.55 -30.07
C LEU A 11 4.23 -22.16 -28.91
N PHE A 12 4.61 -22.54 -27.69
CA PHE A 12 4.04 -21.95 -26.47
C PHE A 12 4.62 -20.54 -26.31
N THR A 13 3.85 -19.52 -26.73
CA THR A 13 4.12 -18.13 -26.37
C THR A 13 3.82 -17.97 -24.88
N ALA A 14 4.86 -17.94 -24.05
CA ALA A 14 4.73 -17.60 -22.64
C ALA A 14 4.19 -16.16 -22.52
N LEU A 15 2.94 -16.03 -22.10
CA LEU A 15 2.34 -14.75 -21.74
C LEU A 15 2.98 -14.34 -20.40
N SER A 16 4.06 -13.56 -20.45
CA SER A 16 4.62 -12.91 -19.26
C SER A 16 3.63 -11.88 -18.76
N ALA A 17 2.69 -12.29 -17.90
CA ALA A 17 1.95 -11.36 -17.07
C ALA A 17 2.98 -10.65 -16.17
N PRO A 18 3.01 -9.31 -16.12
CA PRO A 18 3.87 -8.64 -15.17
C PRO A 18 3.46 -9.08 -13.78
N LEU A 19 4.43 -9.52 -12.98
CA LEU A 19 4.27 -9.74 -11.55
C LEU A 19 3.93 -8.38 -10.92
N ALA A 20 2.65 -8.02 -10.92
CA ALA A 20 2.14 -6.97 -10.08
C ALA A 20 2.21 -7.50 -8.66
N PHE A 21 3.35 -7.27 -8.00
CA PHE A 21 3.47 -7.45 -6.56
C PHE A 21 2.41 -6.56 -5.92
N ALA A 22 1.35 -7.17 -5.39
CA ALA A 22 0.24 -6.46 -4.78
C ALA A 22 0.80 -5.47 -3.74
N ALA A 23 0.40 -4.21 -3.83
CA ALA A 23 0.65 -3.27 -2.74
C ALA A 23 -0.04 -3.82 -1.46
N ASP A 24 0.54 -3.53 -0.29
CA ASP A 24 -0.02 -3.99 1.01
C ASP A 24 -1.43 -3.45 1.31
N VAL A 25 -1.91 -2.57 0.45
CA VAL A 25 -3.22 -1.94 0.49
C VAL A 25 -3.91 -2.07 -0.86
N MET A 26 -5.23 -2.10 -0.85
CA MET A 26 -6.07 -2.23 -2.03
C MET A 26 -7.31 -1.33 -1.94
N PRO A 27 -7.88 -0.89 -3.08
CA PRO A 27 -9.16 -0.20 -3.09
C PRO A 27 -10.31 -1.12 -2.64
N ALA A 28 -11.18 -0.63 -1.77
CA ALA A 28 -12.45 -1.24 -1.39
C ALA A 28 -13.45 -0.15 -1.02
N ASN A 29 -14.68 -0.24 -1.54
CA ASN A 29 -15.77 0.70 -1.22
C ASN A 29 -15.39 2.20 -1.37
N GLY A 30 -14.58 2.53 -2.37
CA GLY A 30 -14.14 3.91 -2.63
C GLY A 30 -13.02 4.42 -1.71
N MET A 31 -12.38 3.56 -0.94
CA MET A 31 -11.30 3.89 0.01
C MET A 31 -10.15 2.88 -0.13
N LEU A 32 -8.96 3.21 0.38
CA LEU A 32 -7.91 2.21 0.57
C LEU A 32 -8.08 1.47 1.89
N VAL A 33 -7.84 0.16 1.83
CA VAL A 33 -7.80 -0.72 3.00
C VAL A 33 -6.55 -1.60 2.97
N ASN A 34 -6.06 -2.02 4.13
CA ASN A 34 -4.98 -3.01 4.22
C ASN A 34 -5.51 -4.43 3.94
N ALA A 35 -4.62 -5.43 3.88
CA ALA A 35 -4.97 -6.85 3.66
C ALA A 35 -6.07 -7.42 4.58
N SER A 36 -6.26 -6.85 5.78
CA SER A 36 -7.32 -7.25 6.72
C SER A 36 -8.63 -6.48 6.54
N GLY A 37 -8.72 -5.55 5.58
CA GLY A 37 -9.88 -4.71 5.33
C GLY A 37 -9.97 -3.46 6.22
N MET A 38 -8.93 -3.15 7.00
CA MET A 38 -8.88 -1.94 7.84
C MET A 38 -8.61 -0.71 7.00
N THR A 39 -9.31 0.39 7.29
CA THR A 39 -9.21 1.65 6.56
C THR A 39 -7.82 2.27 6.69
N VAL A 40 -7.33 2.83 5.58
CA VAL A 40 -6.03 3.48 5.49
C VAL A 40 -6.19 5.00 5.39
N TYR A 41 -5.32 5.71 6.11
CA TYR A 41 -5.39 7.15 6.29
C TYR A 41 -4.10 7.85 5.87
N VAL A 42 -4.21 9.15 5.60
CA VAL A 42 -3.10 10.11 5.47
C VAL A 42 -3.22 11.21 6.51
N PHE A 43 -2.06 11.79 6.85
CA PHE A 43 -1.93 12.89 7.80
C PHE A 43 -1.61 14.19 7.06
N ASP A 44 -2.35 15.26 7.31
CA ASP A 44 -2.16 16.54 6.61
C ASP A 44 -0.81 17.19 6.91
N LYS A 45 -0.23 16.92 8.09
CA LYS A 45 1.10 17.44 8.42
C LYS A 45 2.23 16.71 7.70
N ASP A 46 1.95 15.60 7.04
CA ASP A 46 2.93 14.95 6.18
C ASP A 46 2.98 15.65 4.83
N VAL A 47 4.16 16.17 4.50
CA VAL A 47 4.43 16.77 3.20
C VAL A 47 4.69 15.65 2.20
N ALA A 48 3.91 15.63 1.11
CA ALA A 48 4.08 14.65 0.04
C ALA A 48 5.51 14.71 -0.53
N ASP A 49 6.08 13.54 -0.82
CA ASP A 49 7.41 13.37 -1.43
C ASP A 49 8.59 13.91 -0.60
N SER A 50 8.35 14.32 0.65
CA SER A 50 9.41 14.76 1.57
C SER A 50 10.33 13.64 2.05
N GLY A 51 9.92 12.38 1.84
CA GLY A 51 10.61 11.21 2.36
C GLY A 51 10.46 11.01 3.87
N LYS A 52 9.58 11.78 4.53
CA LYS A 52 9.46 11.84 6.00
C LYS A 52 8.01 11.79 6.47
N SER A 53 7.84 11.36 7.72
CA SER A 53 6.57 11.35 8.45
C SER A 53 6.67 12.30 9.65
N ALA A 54 5.75 13.26 9.76
CA ALA A 54 5.58 14.11 10.92
C ALA A 54 4.97 13.37 12.13
N CYS A 55 4.42 12.17 11.92
CA CYS A 55 3.91 11.31 13.00
C CYS A 55 5.05 10.51 13.66
N SER A 56 5.32 10.80 14.94
CA SER A 56 6.31 10.10 15.77
C SER A 56 5.82 9.95 17.21
N GLY A 57 6.49 9.09 18.00
CA GLY A 57 6.18 8.87 19.41
C GLY A 57 4.70 8.51 19.66
N GLY A 58 4.02 9.24 20.54
CA GLY A 58 2.61 9.00 20.87
C GLY A 58 1.65 9.10 19.68
N CYS A 59 2.04 9.79 18.60
CA CYS A 59 1.25 9.79 17.37
C CYS A 59 1.13 8.38 16.80
N LEU A 60 2.21 7.60 16.77
CA LEU A 60 2.22 6.24 16.21
C LEU A 60 1.47 5.22 17.07
N VAL A 61 1.28 5.50 18.36
CA VAL A 61 0.43 4.69 19.23
C VAL A 61 -1.03 4.80 18.78
N ALA A 62 -1.46 6.01 18.39
CA ALA A 62 -2.81 6.23 17.88
C ALA A 62 -2.95 5.92 16.38
N TRP A 63 -1.89 6.15 15.63
CA TRP A 63 -1.83 6.04 14.17
C TRP A 63 -0.67 5.15 13.75
N PRO A 64 -0.81 3.82 13.90
CA PRO A 64 0.24 2.90 13.49
C PRO A 64 0.57 3.05 12.00
N ALA A 65 1.87 3.07 11.68
CA ALA A 65 2.34 3.12 10.31
C ALA A 65 1.95 1.83 9.54
N VAL A 66 1.49 1.98 8.31
CA VAL A 66 1.34 0.84 7.39
C VAL A 66 2.74 0.45 6.91
N ILE A 67 3.22 -0.72 7.32
CA ILE A 67 4.55 -1.20 6.96
C ILE A 67 4.54 -1.71 5.51
N ALA A 68 5.52 -1.26 4.72
CA ALA A 68 5.73 -1.75 3.38
C ALA A 68 6.41 -3.13 3.45
N THR A 69 5.77 -4.17 2.91
CA THR A 69 6.37 -5.50 2.79
C THR A 69 7.10 -5.68 1.46
N ASN A 70 6.70 -4.93 0.44
CA ASN A 70 7.41 -4.87 -0.83
C ASN A 70 8.58 -3.87 -0.76
N ALA A 71 9.78 -4.33 -1.11
CA ALA A 71 10.99 -3.52 -1.15
C ALA A 71 10.95 -2.41 -2.22
N ALA A 72 10.14 -2.59 -3.28
CA ALA A 72 9.99 -1.62 -4.36
C ALA A 72 8.52 -1.52 -4.81
N PRO A 73 7.67 -0.78 -4.07
CA PRO A 73 6.30 -0.50 -4.51
C PRO A 73 6.30 0.27 -5.83
N ALA A 74 5.37 -0.06 -6.72
CA ALA A 74 5.17 0.67 -7.97
C ALA A 74 4.23 1.86 -7.77
N ALA A 75 4.43 2.92 -8.56
CA ALA A 75 3.55 4.09 -8.57
C ALA A 75 2.06 3.67 -8.74
N PRO A 76 1.11 4.33 -8.04
CA PRO A 76 1.27 5.54 -7.23
C PRO A 76 1.76 5.27 -5.79
N TYR A 77 2.17 4.05 -5.47
CA TYR A 77 2.72 3.70 -4.18
C TYR A 77 4.23 3.91 -4.13
N GLY A 78 4.75 4.08 -2.92
CA GLY A 78 6.18 4.14 -2.64
C GLY A 78 6.44 3.70 -1.20
N SER A 79 7.64 3.95 -0.69
CA SER A 79 7.95 3.73 0.71
C SER A 79 8.97 4.73 1.24
N ILE A 80 8.93 4.98 2.55
CA ILE A 80 9.90 5.81 3.26
C ILE A 80 10.50 5.03 4.42
N LYS A 81 11.77 5.28 4.72
CA LYS A 81 12.39 4.75 5.93
C LYS A 81 12.03 5.63 7.12
N ARG A 82 11.40 5.04 8.13
CA ARG A 82 11.02 5.74 9.35
C ARG A 82 12.25 6.11 10.18
N GLU A 83 12.27 7.34 10.70
CA GLU A 83 13.39 7.85 11.52
C GLU A 83 13.42 7.24 12.93
N ASP A 84 12.26 6.83 13.47
CA ASP A 84 12.12 6.36 14.85
C ASP A 84 12.53 4.89 15.07
N ASN A 85 12.30 4.02 14.08
CA ASN A 85 12.57 2.58 14.22
C ASN A 85 13.23 1.96 12.99
N GLY A 86 13.49 2.74 11.93
CA GLY A 86 14.13 2.27 10.69
C GLY A 86 13.24 1.39 9.80
N ALA A 87 11.97 1.15 10.15
CA ALA A 87 11.05 0.37 9.35
C ALA A 87 10.68 1.08 8.05
N MET A 88 10.37 0.33 7.00
CA MET A 88 9.83 0.88 5.75
C MET A 88 8.32 1.09 5.90
N GLN A 89 7.85 2.32 5.78
CA GLN A 89 6.44 2.66 5.78
C GLN A 89 5.96 2.88 4.34
N LEU A 90 4.79 2.34 4.02
CA LEU A 90 4.16 2.50 2.72
C LEU A 90 3.68 3.94 2.52
N THR A 91 3.79 4.44 1.30
CA THR A 91 3.25 5.73 0.88
C THR A 91 2.28 5.58 -0.28
N TYR A 92 1.37 6.55 -0.41
CA TYR A 92 0.48 6.71 -1.57
C TYR A 92 0.54 8.16 -2.05
N LYS A 93 0.84 8.39 -3.33
CA LYS A 93 1.05 9.72 -3.91
C LYS A 93 1.98 10.58 -3.04
N GLY A 94 3.08 9.98 -2.60
CA GLY A 94 4.11 10.66 -1.79
C GLY A 94 3.79 10.82 -0.30
N LYS A 95 2.58 10.51 0.17
CA LYS A 95 2.20 10.65 1.59
C LYS A 95 2.30 9.34 2.36
N PRO A 96 2.85 9.32 3.59
CA PRO A 96 2.87 8.13 4.45
C PRO A 96 1.47 7.65 4.81
N LEU A 97 1.30 6.33 4.87
CA LEU A 97 0.03 5.66 5.15
C LEU A 97 -0.04 5.15 6.59
N TYR A 98 -1.21 5.28 7.19
CA TYR A 98 -1.47 4.88 8.57
C TYR A 98 -2.76 4.08 8.71
N LEU A 99 -2.83 3.30 9.78
CA LEU A 99 -4.07 2.77 10.35
C LEU A 99 -4.48 3.62 11.53
N TYR A 100 -5.70 3.42 12.02
CA TYR A 100 -6.17 4.07 13.25
C TYR A 100 -6.48 3.03 14.32
N LYS A 101 -5.93 3.23 15.53
CA LYS A 101 -6.05 2.25 16.62
C LYS A 101 -7.50 2.03 17.10
N GLU A 102 -8.39 3.01 16.88
CA GLU A 102 -9.78 2.90 17.34
C GLU A 102 -10.71 2.29 16.29
N ASP A 103 -10.24 2.06 15.06
CA ASP A 103 -10.95 1.20 14.12
C ASP A 103 -10.82 -0.25 14.61
N LYS A 104 -11.93 -0.94 14.83
CA LYS A 104 -11.96 -2.28 15.43
C LYS A 104 -12.33 -3.37 14.44
N LYS A 105 -12.92 -3.00 13.31
CA LYS A 105 -13.34 -3.94 12.26
C LYS A 105 -13.19 -3.32 10.87
N PRO A 106 -13.18 -4.16 9.82
CA PRO A 106 -13.15 -3.67 8.44
C PRO A 106 -14.28 -2.70 8.13
N GLY A 107 -13.94 -1.63 7.41
CA GLY A 107 -14.89 -0.57 7.05
C GLY A 107 -15.17 0.48 8.13
N ASP A 108 -14.62 0.35 9.34
CA ASP A 108 -14.63 1.46 10.30
C ASP A 108 -13.82 2.64 9.73
N VAL A 109 -14.32 3.86 9.94
CA VAL A 109 -13.70 5.11 9.47
C VAL A 109 -13.56 6.13 10.60
N ALA A 110 -13.42 5.68 11.85
CA ALA A 110 -13.49 6.53 13.03
C ALA A 110 -12.34 7.54 13.14
N GLY A 111 -11.27 7.34 12.36
CA GLY A 111 -10.15 8.26 12.23
C GLY A 111 -10.41 9.44 11.29
N ASP A 112 -11.43 9.35 10.43
CA ASP A 112 -11.69 10.40 9.43
C ASP A 112 -12.04 11.72 10.12
N ASN A 113 -11.45 12.82 9.63
CA ASN A 113 -11.55 14.16 10.21
C ASN A 113 -11.11 14.26 11.68
N PHE A 114 -10.34 13.30 12.21
CA PHE A 114 -9.80 13.42 13.55
C PHE A 114 -8.94 14.69 13.64
N LYS A 115 -9.34 15.62 14.53
CA LYS A 115 -8.74 16.96 14.63
C LYS A 115 -8.62 17.72 13.30
N ASN A 116 -9.46 17.41 12.31
CA ASN A 116 -9.48 17.99 10.96
C ASN A 116 -8.17 17.82 10.17
N VAL A 117 -7.33 16.84 10.51
CA VAL A 117 -6.00 16.66 9.88
C VAL A 117 -5.72 15.22 9.45
N TRP A 118 -6.66 14.30 9.67
CA TRP A 118 -6.55 12.90 9.28
C TRP A 118 -7.68 12.58 8.32
N HIS A 119 -7.35 11.93 7.21
CA HIS A 119 -8.31 11.68 6.14
C HIS A 119 -8.17 10.27 5.61
N VAL A 120 -9.29 9.64 5.32
CA VAL A 120 -9.30 8.37 4.58
C VAL A 120 -8.72 8.57 3.19
N VAL A 121 -7.86 7.64 2.76
CA VAL A 121 -7.34 7.67 1.40
C VAL A 121 -8.39 7.18 0.43
N LYS A 122 -8.74 8.04 -0.54
CA LYS A 122 -9.66 7.74 -1.64
C LYS A 122 -8.83 7.66 -2.95
N PRO A 123 -8.62 6.45 -3.49
CA PRO A 123 -7.72 6.24 -4.63
C PRO A 123 -8.24 6.80 -5.96
#